data_AF-A0A928B8R9-F1
#
_entry.id   AF-A0A928B8R9-F1
#
_cell.length_a   1.000
_cell.length_b   1.000
_cell.length_c   1.000
_cell.angle_alpha   90.00
_cell.angle_beta   90.00
_cell.angle_gamma   90.00
#
_symmetry.space_group_name_H-M   'P 1'
#
loop_
_entity.id
_entity.type
_entity.pdbx_description
1 polymer ?
#
loop_
_entity_poly.entity_id
_entity_poly.type
_entity_poly.pdbx_seq_one_letter_code
_entity_poly.pdbx_strand_id
1 'polypeptide(L)'
;MENLEKYIQDNLEQFNCGEMPLGHQERFMAKLQTAQASNAEGTTPHKVHRVFSRRSLFAATASAAAIIIAFFITTGSPATNTDEYTIAIHEVAEEMYIEEAEILMKLGEDDHNIVNSIKSITEEAIPLSEQLPAELSQEKRAQILREYYKTRTAALKNFRALAHSNEIID
;
A
#
# COMPACT_ATOMS: atom_id res chain seq x y z
N MET A 1 1.03 34.16 6.09
CA MET A 1 0.00 33.25 6.64
C MET A 1 -1.15 34.00 7.33
N GLU A 2 -1.28 35.32 7.15
CA GLU A 2 -2.24 36.17 7.89
C GLU A 2 -3.73 35.89 7.58
N ASN A 3 -4.04 35.17 6.49
CA ASN A 3 -5.41 34.97 6.04
C ASN A 3 -6.13 33.85 6.82
N LEU A 4 -5.39 32.84 7.28
CA LEU A 4 -5.98 31.70 8.00
C LEU A 4 -6.29 32.06 9.46
N GLU A 5 -5.38 32.74 10.14
CA GLU A 5 -5.58 33.18 11.54
C GLU A 5 -6.80 34.09 11.66
N LYS A 6 -6.94 35.03 10.73
CA LYS A 6 -8.10 35.91 10.67
C LYS A 6 -9.40 35.14 10.39
N TYR A 7 -9.37 34.20 9.45
CA TYR A 7 -10.52 33.34 9.16
C TYR A 7 -10.95 32.50 10.37
N ILE A 8 -10.01 31.96 11.13
CA ILE A 8 -10.29 31.18 12.34
C ILE A 8 -10.87 32.08 13.44
N GLN A 9 -10.34 33.30 13.62
CA GLN A 9 -10.88 34.27 14.56
C GLN A 9 -12.31 34.70 14.20
N ASP A 10 -12.57 34.95 12.92
CA ASP A 10 -13.88 35.39 12.44
C ASP A 10 -14.94 34.27 12.46
N ASN A 11 -14.52 33.00 12.56
CA ASN A 11 -15.41 31.82 12.56
C ASN A 11 -15.26 30.97 13.83
N LEU A 12 -14.83 31.57 14.95
CA LEU A 12 -14.42 30.86 16.16
C LEU A 12 -15.51 29.93 16.72
N GLU A 13 -16.79 30.29 16.57
CA GLU A 13 -17.93 29.45 16.98
C GLU A 13 -18.01 28.11 16.24
N GLN A 14 -17.54 28.04 14.98
CA GLN A 14 -17.49 26.80 14.20
C GLN A 14 -16.36 25.87 14.66
N PHE A 15 -15.33 26.42 15.31
CA PHE A 15 -14.18 25.69 15.84
C PHE A 15 -14.29 25.40 17.34
N ASN A 16 -15.23 26.05 18.04
CA ASN A 16 -15.45 25.85 19.46
C ASN A 16 -16.29 24.58 19.68
N CYS A 17 -15.62 23.43 19.68
CA CYS A 17 -16.21 22.10 19.83
C CYS A 17 -16.69 21.81 21.27
N GLY A 18 -17.49 22.71 21.87
CA GLY A 18 -18.12 22.52 23.18
C GLY A 18 -17.19 22.13 24.32
N GLU A 19 -17.77 21.74 25.47
CA GLU A 19 -16.99 21.16 26.55
C GLU A 19 -16.57 19.73 26.19
N MET A 20 -15.27 19.45 26.28
CA MET A 20 -14.76 18.11 26.05
C MET A 20 -15.35 17.11 27.06
N PRO A 21 -15.62 15.86 26.66
CA PRO A 21 -16.08 14.83 27.57
C PRO A 21 -15.14 14.67 28.77
N LEU A 22 -15.71 14.52 29.97
CA LEU A 22 -14.97 14.30 31.21
C LEU A 22 -13.92 13.17 31.05
N GLY A 23 -12.69 13.44 31.49
CA GLY A 23 -11.56 12.50 31.40
C GLY A 23 -10.96 12.32 29.99
N HIS A 24 -11.35 13.13 28.99
CA HIS A 24 -10.71 13.10 27.67
C HIS A 24 -9.23 13.51 27.73
N GLN A 25 -8.93 14.57 28.47
CA GLN A 25 -7.56 15.04 28.66
C GLN A 25 -6.68 13.99 29.35
N GLU A 26 -7.19 13.32 30.39
CA GLU A 26 -6.48 12.26 31.10
C GLU A 26 -6.19 11.07 30.18
N ARG A 27 -7.17 10.66 29.36
CA ARG A 27 -6.98 9.59 28.36
C ARG A 27 -5.97 9.96 27.29
N PHE A 28 -6.02 11.20 26.82
CA PHE A 28 -5.06 11.71 25.83
C PHE A 28 -3.64 11.75 26.41
N MET A 29 -3.48 12.25 27.63
CA MET A 29 -2.19 12.29 28.32
C MET A 29 -1.65 10.89 28.62
N ALA A 30 -2.50 9.95 29.05
CA ALA A 30 -2.11 8.56 29.25
C ALA A 30 -1.63 7.92 27.94
N LYS A 31 -2.29 8.22 26.81
CA LYS A 31 -1.88 7.72 25.48
C LYS A 31 -0.56 8.32 25.03
N LEU A 32 -0.33 9.62 25.26
CA LEU A 32 0.94 10.28 24.98
C LEU A 32 2.08 9.72 25.84
N GLN A 33 1.84 9.52 27.14
CA GLN A 33 2.84 8.94 28.04
C GLN A 33 3.19 7.50 27.68
N THR A 34 2.22 6.70 27.24
CA THR A 34 2.46 5.33 26.76
C THR A 34 3.31 5.32 25.49
N ALA A 35 3.02 6.23 24.54
CA ALA A 35 3.77 6.37 23.29
C ALA A 35 5.18 6.95 23.52
N GLN A 36 5.36 7.83 24.50
CA GLN A 36 6.66 8.37 24.87
C GLN A 36 7.49 7.34 25.65
N ALA A 37 6.88 6.55 26.52
CA ALA A 37 7.55 5.46 27.23
C ALA A 37 8.01 4.35 26.26
N SER A 38 7.23 4.02 25.23
CA SER A 38 7.64 3.06 24.20
C SER A 38 8.77 3.58 23.30
N ASN A 39 9.00 4.90 23.25
CA ASN A 39 10.06 5.51 22.46
C ASN A 39 11.31 5.87 23.29
N ALA A 40 11.18 6.00 24.61
CA ALA A 40 12.27 6.37 25.51
C ALA A 40 13.06 5.16 26.04
N GLU A 41 12.42 3.99 26.18
CA GLU A 41 13.13 2.75 26.46
C GLU A 41 13.49 2.07 25.14
N GLY A 42 14.76 2.15 24.75
CA GLY A 42 15.36 1.37 23.67
C GLY A 42 15.38 -0.13 23.99
N THR A 43 14.22 -0.74 24.26
CA THR A 43 14.09 -2.16 24.57
C THR A 43 12.80 -2.71 23.97
N THR A 44 13.02 -3.61 23.02
CA THR A 44 12.13 -4.46 22.22
C THR A 44 10.72 -4.72 22.79
N PRO A 45 9.66 -4.72 21.94
CA PRO A 45 8.33 -5.11 22.35
C PRO A 45 8.28 -6.61 22.68
N HIS A 46 7.49 -6.93 23.70
CA HIS A 46 7.13 -8.25 24.21
C HIS A 46 7.25 -9.40 23.20
N LYS A 47 8.03 -10.43 23.58
CA LYS A 47 8.08 -11.75 22.95
C LYS A 47 6.70 -12.41 22.99
N VAL A 48 5.86 -12.12 22.00
CA VAL A 48 4.89 -13.10 21.51
C VAL A 48 5.72 -14.12 20.75
N HIS A 49 5.74 -15.37 21.21
CA HIS A 49 6.46 -16.47 20.55
C HIS A 49 5.72 -16.86 19.26
N ARG A 50 5.62 -15.91 18.32
CA ARG A 50 5.10 -16.17 16.99
C ARG A 50 6.27 -16.71 16.19
N VAL A 51 6.18 -17.98 15.84
CA VAL A 51 7.07 -18.62 14.88
C VAL A 51 6.98 -17.77 13.61
N PHE A 52 7.91 -16.84 13.44
CA PHE A 52 8.11 -16.06 12.23
C PHE A 52 8.63 -17.05 11.18
N SER A 53 7.72 -17.85 10.63
CA SER A 53 7.93 -18.40 9.31
C SER A 53 8.13 -17.21 8.38
N ARG A 54 9.06 -17.32 7.43
CA ARG A 54 9.47 -16.30 6.45
C ARG A 54 8.35 -15.78 5.52
N ARG A 55 7.08 -15.90 5.92
CA ARG A 55 5.88 -15.56 5.18
C ARG A 55 5.19 -14.26 5.65
N SER A 56 5.68 -13.56 6.67
CA SER A 56 5.01 -12.37 7.22
C SER A 56 5.78 -11.05 6.99
N LEU A 57 6.47 -10.91 5.86
CA LEU A 57 7.06 -9.64 5.40
C LEU A 57 6.11 -8.83 4.49
N PHE A 58 4.80 -9.04 4.61
CA PHE A 58 3.82 -8.28 3.84
C PHE A 58 2.91 -7.56 4.81
N ALA A 59 3.31 -6.37 5.23
CA ALA A 59 2.41 -5.44 5.90
C ALA A 59 1.34 -4.96 4.89
N ALA A 60 0.33 -5.82 4.68
CA ALA A 60 -1.01 -5.62 4.14
C ALA A 60 -1.35 -4.28 3.45
N THR A 61 -0.60 -3.87 2.44
CA THR A 61 -1.09 -2.97 1.38
C THR A 61 -1.52 -3.87 0.25
N ALA A 62 -2.83 -3.94 0.00
CA ALA A 62 -3.36 -4.74 -1.09
C ALA A 62 -2.98 -4.06 -2.41
N SER A 63 -1.80 -4.38 -2.95
CA SER A 63 -1.41 -3.91 -4.27
C SER A 63 -2.36 -4.49 -5.32
N ALA A 64 -2.51 -3.78 -6.44
CA ALA A 64 -3.42 -4.23 -7.50
C ALA A 64 -3.07 -5.65 -7.99
N ALA A 65 -1.80 -6.03 -7.98
CA ALA A 65 -1.35 -7.40 -8.25
C ALA A 65 -1.91 -8.44 -7.27
N ALA A 66 -1.84 -8.17 -5.96
CA ALA A 66 -2.33 -9.08 -4.94
C ALA A 66 -3.85 -9.29 -5.06
N ILE A 67 -4.60 -8.25 -5.43
CA ILE A 67 -6.05 -8.33 -5.65
C ILE A 67 -6.37 -9.22 -6.84
N ILE A 68 -5.64 -9.10 -7.95
CA ILE A 68 -5.83 -9.93 -9.15
C ILE A 68 -5.54 -11.40 -8.83
N ILE A 69 -4.42 -11.68 -8.17
CA ILE A 69 -4.03 -13.04 -7.77
C ILE A 69 -5.11 -13.63 -6.85
N ALA A 70 -5.57 -12.88 -5.85
CA ALA A 70 -6.64 -13.30 -4.94
C ALA A 70 -7.99 -13.50 -5.64
N PHE A 71 -8.35 -12.64 -6.59
CA PHE A 71 -9.57 -12.76 -7.40
C PHE A 71 -9.59 -14.09 -8.15
N PHE A 72 -8.49 -14.47 -8.80
CA PHE A 72 -8.41 -15.75 -9.51
C PHE A 72 -8.44 -16.97 -8.58
N ILE A 73 -7.79 -16.89 -7.41
CA ILE A 73 -7.83 -17.97 -6.40
C ILE A 73 -9.23 -18.16 -5.82
N THR A 74 -9.95 -17.08 -5.53
CA THR A 74 -11.24 -17.11 -4.80
C THR A 74 -12.46 -17.38 -5.68
N THR A 75 -12.45 -16.91 -6.92
CA THR A 75 -13.55 -17.15 -7.88
C THR A 75 -13.57 -18.57 -8.43
N GLY A 76 -12.57 -19.39 -8.09
CA GLY A 76 -12.54 -20.81 -8.46
C GLY A 76 -12.47 -21.04 -9.97
N SER A 77 -12.06 -20.04 -10.76
CA SER A 77 -11.78 -20.22 -12.19
C SER A 77 -10.66 -21.24 -12.29
N PRO A 78 -10.96 -22.49 -12.65
CA PRO A 78 -10.01 -23.56 -12.45
C PRO A 78 -8.87 -23.37 -13.45
N ALA A 79 -7.63 -23.36 -12.95
CA ALA A 79 -6.42 -23.46 -13.75
C ALA A 79 -6.34 -24.75 -14.62
N THR A 80 -7.41 -25.55 -14.66
CA THR A 80 -7.55 -26.77 -15.45
C THR A 80 -8.22 -26.55 -16.81
N ASN A 81 -8.84 -25.37 -17.05
CA ASN A 81 -9.19 -24.88 -18.38
C ASN A 81 -8.51 -23.51 -18.54
N THR A 82 -7.20 -23.56 -18.74
CA THR A 82 -6.33 -22.38 -18.75
C THR A 82 -6.57 -21.59 -20.03
N ASP A 83 -7.53 -20.67 -19.99
CA ASP A 83 -7.58 -19.59 -20.98
C ASP A 83 -6.24 -18.87 -20.93
N GLU A 84 -5.50 -18.89 -22.03
CA GLU A 84 -4.18 -18.26 -22.24
C GLU A 84 -4.10 -16.85 -21.63
N TYR A 85 -5.23 -16.13 -21.70
CA TYR A 85 -5.48 -14.82 -21.14
C TYR A 85 -5.34 -14.73 -19.62
N THR A 86 -5.84 -15.72 -18.87
CA THR A 86 -5.75 -15.77 -17.40
C THR A 86 -4.33 -15.99 -16.92
N ILE A 87 -3.59 -16.89 -17.60
CA ILE A 87 -2.16 -17.13 -17.35
C ILE A 87 -1.37 -15.85 -17.58
N ALA A 88 -1.61 -15.19 -18.72
CA ALA A 88 -0.88 -14.00 -19.09
C ALA A 88 -1.11 -12.80 -18.15
N ILE A 89 -2.30 -12.69 -17.55
CA ILE A 89 -2.58 -11.66 -16.52
C ILE A 89 -1.90 -12.05 -15.20
N HIS A 90 -2.00 -13.32 -14.80
CA HIS A 90 -1.39 -13.80 -13.55
C HIS A 90 0.13 -13.63 -13.58
N GLU A 91 0.79 -13.98 -14.68
CA GLU A 91 2.23 -13.83 -14.88
C GLU A 91 2.69 -12.38 -14.63
N VAL A 92 1.98 -11.40 -15.20
CA VAL A 92 2.32 -9.97 -15.05
C VAL A 92 2.02 -9.47 -13.64
N ALA A 93 0.93 -9.93 -13.02
CA ALA A 93 0.59 -9.57 -11.64
C ALA A 93 1.63 -10.12 -10.65
N GLU A 94 2.05 -11.37 -10.84
CA GLU A 94 3.09 -12.01 -10.03
C GLU A 94 4.43 -11.29 -10.19
N GLU A 95 4.82 -10.93 -11.42
CA GLU A 95 6.02 -10.14 -11.67
C GLU A 95 5.99 -8.79 -10.94
N MET A 96 4.85 -8.08 -10.98
CA MET A 96 4.70 -6.81 -10.27
C MET A 96 4.83 -6.97 -8.76
N TYR A 97 4.22 -8.02 -8.21
CA TYR A 97 4.28 -8.33 -6.77
C TYR A 97 5.70 -8.66 -6.31
N ILE A 98 6.43 -9.45 -7.11
CA ILE A 98 7.84 -9.78 -6.83
C ILE A 98 8.70 -8.52 -6.84
N GLU A 99 8.53 -7.66 -7.84
CA GLU A 99 9.31 -6.42 -7.95
C GLU A 99 9.05 -5.48 -6.77
N GLU A 100 7.78 -5.29 -6.38
CA GLU A 100 7.39 -4.52 -5.20
C GLU A 100 8.06 -5.06 -3.92
N ALA A 101 7.99 -6.37 -3.71
CA ALA A 101 8.61 -7.03 -2.56
C ALA A 101 10.14 -6.86 -2.55
N GLU A 102 10.80 -6.97 -3.70
CA GLU A 102 12.24 -6.80 -3.81
C GLU A 102 12.69 -5.36 -3.50
N ILE A 103 11.92 -4.35 -3.94
CA ILE A 103 12.23 -2.95 -3.66
C ILE A 103 12.10 -2.69 -2.15
N LEU A 104 10.98 -3.10 -1.54
CA LEU A 104 10.75 -2.92 -0.10
C LEU A 104 11.81 -3.63 0.74
N MET A 105 12.24 -4.84 0.33
CA MET A 105 13.29 -5.58 1.03
C MET A 105 14.66 -4.91 0.95
N LYS A 106 14.98 -4.23 -0.17
CA LYS A 106 16.30 -3.64 -0.40
C LYS A 106 16.43 -2.20 0.11
N LEU A 107 15.44 -1.37 -0.17
CA LEU A 107 15.46 0.06 0.13
C LEU A 107 14.88 0.38 1.52
N GLY A 108 14.19 -0.58 2.13
CA GLY A 108 13.64 -0.48 3.48
C GLY A 108 12.16 -0.08 3.49
N GLU A 109 11.36 -0.87 4.22
CA GLU A 109 9.94 -0.58 4.49
C GLU A 109 9.74 0.68 5.37
N ASP A 110 10.79 1.15 6.04
CA ASP A 110 10.71 2.26 6.99
C ASP A 110 10.86 3.64 6.32
N ASP A 111 11.33 3.71 5.07
CA ASP A 111 11.38 4.97 4.32
C ASP A 111 9.99 5.29 3.72
N HIS A 112 9.29 6.20 4.38
CA HIS A 112 7.97 6.65 3.94
C HIS A 112 7.93 7.22 2.51
N ASN A 113 9.00 7.83 2.02
CA ASN A 113 9.03 8.36 0.65
C ASN A 113 9.06 7.21 -0.36
N ILE A 114 9.84 6.17 -0.08
CA ILE A 114 9.96 4.97 -0.90
C ILE A 114 8.63 4.22 -0.91
N VAL A 115 8.05 3.97 0.28
CA VAL A 115 6.75 3.31 0.41
C VAL A 115 5.66 4.07 -0.32
N ASN A 116 5.55 5.39 -0.13
CA ASN A 116 4.52 6.18 -0.81
C ASN A 116 4.70 6.21 -2.33
N SER A 117 5.94 6.21 -2.81
CA SER A 117 6.24 6.15 -4.25
C SER A 117 5.80 4.82 -4.84
N ILE A 118 6.12 3.71 -4.19
CA ILE A 118 5.68 2.36 -4.59
C ILE A 118 4.16 2.30 -4.62
N LYS A 119 3.48 2.75 -3.54
CA LYS A 119 2.02 2.79 -3.48
C LYS A 119 1.40 3.60 -4.60
N SER A 120 1.99 4.73 -4.96
CA SER A 120 1.50 5.55 -6.09
C SER A 120 1.53 4.80 -7.43
N ILE A 121 2.39 3.78 -7.54
CA ILE A 121 2.53 2.92 -8.73
C ILE A 121 1.63 1.69 -8.62
N THR A 122 1.51 1.07 -7.44
CA THR A 122 0.92 -0.27 -7.27
C THR A 122 -0.49 -0.27 -6.71
N GLU A 123 -0.87 0.72 -5.90
CA GLU A 123 -2.21 0.80 -5.31
C GLU A 123 -3.21 1.42 -6.31
N GLU A 124 -4.44 0.91 -6.25
CA GLU A 124 -5.58 1.42 -7.00
C GLU A 124 -6.75 1.59 -6.05
N ALA A 125 -7.44 2.72 -6.14
CA ALA A 125 -8.66 2.93 -5.36
C ALA A 125 -9.76 1.93 -5.76
N ILE A 126 -9.82 1.59 -7.06
CA ILE A 126 -10.65 0.53 -7.63
C ILE A 126 -9.78 -0.21 -8.65
N PRO A 127 -9.60 -1.54 -8.56
CA PRO A 127 -8.79 -2.29 -9.52
C PRO A 127 -9.29 -2.12 -10.97
N LEU A 128 -8.40 -1.97 -11.95
CA LEU A 128 -8.78 -1.83 -13.35
C LEU A 128 -9.67 -3.00 -13.82
N SER A 129 -9.46 -4.20 -13.30
CA SER A 129 -10.28 -5.38 -13.60
C SER A 129 -11.77 -5.20 -13.32
N GLU A 130 -12.09 -4.38 -12.31
CA GLU A 130 -13.47 -4.07 -11.88
C GLU A 130 -14.07 -2.89 -12.66
N GLN A 131 -13.22 -2.05 -13.27
CA GLN A 131 -13.66 -0.89 -14.05
C GLN A 131 -13.97 -1.22 -15.52
N LEU A 132 -13.55 -2.39 -16.01
CA LEU A 132 -13.75 -2.77 -17.41
C LEU A 132 -15.24 -3.06 -17.72
N PRO A 133 -15.76 -2.56 -18.86
CA PRO A 133 -17.13 -2.85 -19.30
C PRO A 133 -17.40 -4.35 -19.42
N ALA A 134 -18.62 -4.77 -19.04
CA ALA A 134 -19.04 -6.17 -19.09
C ALA A 134 -19.20 -6.68 -20.52
N GLU A 135 -19.39 -5.78 -21.49
CA GLU A 135 -19.58 -6.05 -22.90
C GLU A 135 -18.29 -6.44 -23.63
N LEU A 136 -17.11 -6.22 -23.00
CA LEU A 136 -15.84 -6.58 -23.59
C LEU A 136 -15.64 -8.10 -23.59
N SER A 137 -15.12 -8.63 -24.71
CA SER A 137 -14.66 -10.01 -24.77
C SER A 137 -13.56 -10.26 -23.74
N GLN A 138 -13.48 -11.49 -23.23
CA GLN A 138 -12.46 -11.90 -22.26
C GLN A 138 -11.04 -11.67 -22.77
N GLU A 139 -10.80 -11.93 -24.06
CA GLU A 139 -9.54 -11.62 -24.74
C GLU A 139 -9.19 -10.14 -24.64
N LYS A 140 -10.15 -9.25 -24.97
CA LYS A 140 -9.88 -7.82 -24.98
C LYS A 140 -9.66 -7.29 -23.57
N ARG A 141 -10.43 -7.79 -22.59
CA ARG A 141 -10.23 -7.47 -21.16
C ARG A 141 -8.84 -7.89 -20.71
N ALA A 142 -8.41 -9.10 -21.08
CA ALA A 142 -7.10 -9.60 -20.71
C ALA A 142 -5.96 -8.83 -21.37
N GLN A 143 -6.09 -8.46 -22.64
CA GLN A 143 -5.13 -7.60 -23.32
C GLN A 143 -4.96 -6.28 -22.56
N ILE A 144 -6.07 -5.60 -22.22
CA ILE A 144 -6.04 -4.31 -21.52
C ILE A 144 -5.37 -4.46 -20.15
N LEU A 145 -5.76 -5.45 -19.36
CA LEU A 145 -5.17 -5.69 -18.05
C LEU A 145 -3.67 -6.00 -18.17
N ARG A 146 -3.29 -6.87 -19.10
CA ARG A 146 -1.88 -7.23 -19.33
C ARG A 146 -1.03 -6.03 -19.69
N GLU A 147 -1.47 -5.20 -20.64
CA GLU A 147 -0.73 -4.00 -21.06
C GLU A 147 -0.61 -2.97 -19.93
N TYR A 148 -1.69 -2.78 -19.18
CA TYR A 148 -1.74 -1.87 -18.05
C TYR A 148 -0.77 -2.27 -16.93
N TYR A 149 -0.85 -3.53 -16.46
CA TYR A 149 0.02 -3.99 -15.38
C TYR A 149 1.48 -4.13 -15.83
N LYS A 150 1.76 -4.47 -17.11
CA LYS A 150 3.13 -4.42 -17.65
C LYS A 150 3.75 -3.03 -17.52
N THR A 151 2.96 -1.99 -17.77
CA THR A 151 3.42 -0.60 -17.66
C THR A 151 3.73 -0.24 -16.20
N ARG A 152 2.90 -0.68 -15.25
CA ARG A 152 3.15 -0.50 -13.81
C ARG A 152 4.38 -1.27 -13.32
N THR A 153 4.57 -2.52 -13.75
CA THR A 153 5.78 -3.30 -13.46
C THR A 153 7.04 -2.63 -14.01
N ALA A 154 6.97 -2.08 -15.23
CA ALA A 154 8.09 -1.33 -15.79
C ALA A 154 8.41 -0.05 -14.98
N ALA A 155 7.38 0.64 -14.47
CA ALA A 155 7.56 1.78 -13.59
C ALA A 155 8.28 1.42 -12.28
N LEU A 156 7.94 0.27 -11.66
CA LEU A 156 8.65 -0.24 -10.48
C LEU A 156 10.13 -0.54 -10.78
N LYS A 157 10.42 -1.20 -11.90
CA LYS A 157 11.81 -1.48 -12.33
C LYS A 157 12.62 -0.20 -12.53
N ASN A 158 12.01 0.81 -13.15
CA ASN A 158 12.64 2.12 -13.33
C ASN A 158 12.87 2.82 -11.98
N PHE A 159 11.88 2.78 -11.09
CA PHE A 159 12.00 3.34 -9.74
C PHE A 159 13.17 2.70 -8.98
N ARG A 160 13.27 1.36 -9.01
CA ARG A 160 14.39 0.61 -8.42
C ARG A 160 15.75 1.01 -9.00
N ALA A 161 15.83 1.14 -10.32
CA ALA A 161 17.07 1.53 -10.99
C ALA A 161 17.52 2.95 -10.58
N LEU A 162 16.57 3.88 -10.47
CA LEU A 162 16.84 5.25 -10.01
C LEU A 162 17.28 5.28 -8.55
N ALA A 163 16.59 4.54 -7.68
CA ALA A 163 16.95 4.47 -6.27
C ALA A 163 18.37 3.93 -6.07
N HIS A 164 18.74 2.85 -6.78
CA HIS A 164 20.11 2.33 -6.74
C HIS A 164 21.16 3.29 -7.32
N SER A 165 20.80 4.13 -8.30
CA SER A 165 21.75 5.12 -8.84
C SER A 165 22.05 6.26 -7.86
N ASN A 166 21.11 6.58 -6.97
CA ASN A 166 21.29 7.60 -5.94
C ASN A 166 22.08 7.08 -4.72
N GLU A 167 22.03 5.78 -4.42
CA GLU A 167 22.83 5.15 -3.36
C GLU A 167 24.34 5.04 -3.68
N ILE A 168 24.75 5.21 -4.96
CA ILE A 168 26.16 5.11 -5.38
C ILE A 168 26.93 6.44 -5.19
N ILE A 169 26.23 7.54 -4.88
CA ILE A 169 26.81 8.89 -4.83
C ILE A 169 27.02 9.41 -3.40
N ASP A 170 26.49 8.74 -2.37
CA ASP A 170 26.79 9.02 -0.95
C ASP A 170 27.88 8.09 -0.38
#